data_AF-A0A4D4L8W3-F1
#
_entry.id   AF-A0A4D4L8W3-F1
#
_cell.length_a   1.000
_cell.length_b   1.000
_cell.length_c   1.000
_cell.angle_alpha   90.00
_cell.angle_beta   90.00
_cell.angle_gamma   90.00
#
_symmetry.space_group_name_H-M   'P 1'
#
loop_
_entity.id
_entity.type
_entity.pdbx_description
1 polymer ?
#
loop_
_entity_poly.entity_id
_entity_poly.type
_entity_poly.pdbx_seq_one_letter_code
_entity_poly.pdbx_strand_id
1 'polypeptide(L)'
;MLLIDELDKGDVDLPNDLLTIFEEGEFEIPELSRLSDEQPDVGVPTLRIEEKTVVVRGRVRCEEFPVVVITSNGERDFPPAFLRRCVRLELPPPDEHRLRAIVTAHLGEDALHEVDDLLQAFLRRRAPGELATDQLLNAVFLRTGGVDLDADGLLDAVLHRLTGAV
;
A
#
# COMPACT_ATOMS: atom_id res chain seq x y z
N MET A 1 -3.46 -3.04 14.77
CA MET A 1 -3.81 -2.38 13.49
C MET A 1 -3.51 -3.37 12.38
N LEU A 2 -4.44 -3.54 11.43
CA LEU A 2 -4.29 -4.37 10.24
C LEU A 2 -4.18 -3.46 9.02
N LEU A 3 -3.13 -3.60 8.22
CA LEU A 3 -2.98 -2.94 6.92
C LEU A 3 -3.19 -3.99 5.82
N ILE A 4 -4.17 -3.74 4.95
CA ILE A 4 -4.38 -4.52 3.74
C ILE A 4 -3.95 -3.63 2.57
N ASP A 5 -2.80 -3.95 2.00
CA ASP A 5 -2.25 -3.17 0.90
C ASP A 5 -2.79 -3.67 -0.44
N GLU A 6 -3.10 -2.75 -1.35
CA GLU A 6 -3.53 -3.00 -2.73
C GLU A 6 -4.65 -4.05 -2.83
N LEU A 7 -5.73 -3.87 -2.04
CA LEU A 7 -6.85 -4.82 -1.99
C LEU A 7 -7.49 -5.07 -3.36
N ASP A 8 -7.38 -4.11 -4.28
CA ASP A 8 -7.85 -4.22 -5.66
C ASP A 8 -7.09 -5.24 -6.51
N LYS A 9 -5.87 -5.65 -6.11
CA LYS A 9 -5.12 -6.74 -6.73
C LYS A 9 -5.51 -8.13 -6.24
N GLY A 10 -6.25 -8.21 -5.13
CA GLY A 10 -6.77 -9.46 -4.59
C GLY A 10 -7.87 -10.08 -5.44
N ASP A 11 -8.43 -11.20 -4.98
CA ASP A 11 -9.59 -11.83 -5.60
C ASP A 11 -10.76 -10.84 -5.76
N VAL A 12 -11.57 -11.01 -6.80
CA VAL A 12 -12.75 -10.17 -7.07
C VAL A 12 -13.82 -10.32 -5.99
N ASP A 13 -13.90 -11.49 -5.36
CA ASP A 13 -14.90 -11.78 -4.33
C ASP A 13 -14.44 -11.33 -2.93
N LEU A 14 -13.14 -11.11 -2.74
CA LEU A 14 -12.54 -10.77 -1.44
C LEU A 14 -13.19 -9.56 -0.74
N PRO A 15 -13.50 -8.43 -1.41
CA PRO A 15 -14.18 -7.31 -0.75
C PRO A 15 -15.56 -7.68 -0.20
N ASN A 16 -16.29 -8.58 -0.86
CA ASN A 16 -17.59 -9.04 -0.37
C ASN A 16 -17.43 -10.00 0.81
N ASP A 17 -16.45 -10.92 0.74
CA ASP A 17 -16.17 -11.87 1.81
C ASP A 17 -15.75 -11.16 3.11
N LEU A 18 -15.01 -10.06 2.98
CA LEU A 18 -14.59 -9.23 4.11
C LEU A 18 -15.76 -8.52 4.81
N LEU A 19 -16.93 -8.36 4.18
CA LEU A 19 -18.08 -7.68 4.80
C LEU A 19 -18.49 -8.37 6.09
N THR A 20 -18.67 -9.69 6.04
CA THR A 20 -19.07 -10.49 7.21
C THR A 20 -17.97 -10.48 8.27
N ILE A 21 -16.71 -10.61 7.84
CA ILE A 21 -15.57 -10.63 8.75
C ILE A 21 -15.46 -9.30 9.51
N PHE A 22 -15.67 -8.17 8.84
CA PHE A 22 -15.62 -6.86 9.48
C PHE A 22 -16.85 -6.57 10.36
N GLU A 23 -17.99 -7.22 10.11
CA GLU A 23 -19.18 -7.10 10.95
C GLU A 23 -19.09 -7.97 12.21
N GLU A 24 -18.64 -9.22 12.05
CA GLU A 24 -18.66 -10.21 13.12
C GLU A 24 -17.35 -10.25 13.92
N GLY A 25 -16.24 -9.80 13.33
CA GLY A 25 -14.91 -9.93 13.91
C GLY A 25 -14.45 -11.38 14.04
N GLU A 26 -15.03 -12.28 13.25
CA GLU A 26 -14.65 -13.68 13.17
C GLU A 26 -14.66 -14.19 11.74
N PHE A 27 -13.94 -15.28 11.50
CA PHE A 27 -13.98 -16.03 10.27
C PHE A 27 -13.83 -17.53 10.53
N GLU A 28 -14.24 -18.31 9.54
CA GLU A 28 -14.18 -19.76 9.59
C GLU A 28 -13.02 -20.27 8.73
N ILE A 29 -12.31 -21.29 9.24
CA ILE A 29 -11.35 -22.09 8.47
C ILE A 29 -12.07 -23.40 8.10
N PRO A 30 -12.59 -23.53 6.86
CA PRO A 30 -13.47 -24.64 6.49
C PRO A 30 -12.86 -26.02 6.73
N GLU A 31 -11.54 -26.15 6.52
CA GLU A 31 -10.79 -27.38 6.75
C GLU A 31 -10.86 -27.83 8.21
N LEU A 32 -10.80 -26.89 9.16
CA LEU A 32 -10.84 -27.18 10.59
C LEU A 32 -12.27 -27.38 11.09
N SER A 33 -13.24 -26.66 10.52
CA SER A 33 -14.66 -26.87 10.84
C SER A 33 -15.12 -28.28 10.49
N ARG A 34 -14.67 -28.82 9.36
CA ARG A 34 -14.97 -30.20 8.94
C ARG A 34 -14.43 -31.26 9.90
N LEU A 35 -13.36 -30.95 10.64
CA LEU A 35 -12.75 -31.85 11.62
C LEU A 35 -13.32 -31.69 13.03
N SER A 36 -14.25 -30.74 13.24
CA SER A 36 -14.66 -30.32 14.59
C SER A 36 -15.37 -31.39 15.44
N ASP A 37 -15.91 -32.45 14.83
CA ASP A 37 -16.52 -33.58 15.53
C ASP A 37 -15.48 -34.54 16.15
N GLU A 38 -14.30 -34.67 15.51
CA GLU A 38 -13.22 -35.52 15.98
C GLU A 38 -12.16 -34.73 16.76
N GLN A 39 -11.86 -33.51 16.31
CA GLN A 39 -10.85 -32.62 16.87
C GLN A 39 -11.40 -31.18 16.92
N PRO A 40 -12.13 -30.83 17.99
CA PRO A 40 -12.71 -29.49 18.12
C PRO A 40 -11.64 -28.42 18.33
N ASP A 41 -10.53 -28.73 18.98
CA ASP A 41 -9.49 -27.77 19.34
C ASP A 41 -8.21 -28.07 18.55
N VAL A 42 -7.86 -27.20 17.61
CA VAL A 42 -6.70 -27.41 16.72
C VAL A 42 -5.67 -26.31 16.95
N GLY A 43 -4.45 -26.70 17.31
CA GLY A 43 -3.32 -25.78 17.46
C GLY A 43 -2.73 -25.38 16.11
N VAL A 44 -3.00 -24.16 15.65
CA VAL A 44 -2.52 -23.60 14.38
C VAL A 44 -1.27 -22.76 14.62
N PRO A 45 -0.17 -22.97 13.87
CA PRO A 45 1.02 -22.13 13.98
C PRO A 45 0.72 -20.71 13.53
N THR A 46 1.22 -19.73 14.29
CA THR A 46 1.12 -18.32 13.91
C THR A 46 2.38 -17.86 13.18
N LEU A 47 2.33 -16.68 12.56
CA LEU A 47 3.49 -16.09 11.86
C LEU A 47 4.70 -15.89 12.80
N ARG A 48 4.45 -15.75 14.11
CA ARG A 48 5.48 -15.84 15.13
C ARG A 48 5.80 -17.33 15.32
N ILE A 49 6.94 -17.73 14.77
CA ILE A 49 7.43 -19.11 14.57
C ILE A 49 7.34 -20.02 15.82
N GLU A 50 7.19 -19.46 17.03
CA GLU A 50 7.17 -20.19 18.29
C GLU A 50 5.79 -20.23 18.99
N GLU A 51 4.77 -19.55 18.47
CA GLU A 51 3.44 -19.49 19.09
C GLU A 51 2.39 -20.21 18.25
N LYS A 52 1.70 -21.17 18.87
CA LYS A 52 0.47 -21.77 18.32
C LYS A 52 -0.73 -21.11 18.97
N THR A 53 -1.74 -20.82 18.16
CA THR A 53 -3.06 -20.42 18.67
C THR A 53 -4.03 -21.59 18.56
N VAL A 54 -4.94 -21.73 19.53
CA VAL A 54 -5.97 -22.77 19.49
C VAL A 54 -7.17 -22.23 18.74
N VAL A 55 -7.50 -22.88 17.62
CA VAL A 55 -8.72 -22.61 16.86
C VAL A 55 -9.79 -23.58 17.32
N VAL A 56 -10.89 -23.05 17.86
CA VAL A 56 -11.99 -23.83 18.43
C VAL A 56 -13.08 -23.99 17.37
N ARG A 57 -13.41 -25.24 17.04
CA ARG A 57 -14.38 -25.66 16.02
C ARG A 57 -14.20 -24.95 14.68
N GLY A 58 -12.95 -24.72 14.29
CA GLY A 58 -12.61 -24.04 13.03
C GLY A 58 -12.91 -22.55 12.96
N ARG A 59 -13.31 -21.91 14.06
CA ARG A 59 -13.58 -20.46 14.10
C ARG A 59 -12.44 -19.69 14.73
N VAL A 60 -12.07 -18.60 14.09
CA VAL A 60 -11.11 -17.62 14.60
C VAL A 60 -11.87 -16.34 14.88
N ARG A 61 -11.77 -15.84 16.11
CA ARG A 61 -12.44 -14.62 16.55
C ARG A 61 -11.43 -13.65 17.13
N CYS A 62 -11.58 -12.37 16.80
CA CYS A 62 -10.78 -11.31 17.38
C CYS A 62 -11.14 -11.11 18.85
N GLU A 63 -10.13 -11.00 19.72
CA GLU A 63 -10.33 -10.56 21.11
C GLU A 63 -10.67 -9.07 21.16
N GLU A 64 -9.96 -8.27 20.35
CA GLU A 64 -10.21 -6.85 20.14
C GLU A 64 -10.28 -6.57 18.64
N PHE A 65 -11.32 -5.83 18.23
CA PHE A 65 -11.48 -5.51 16.81
C PHE A 65 -10.40 -4.49 16.37
N PRO A 66 -9.56 -4.83 15.38
CA PRO A 66 -8.45 -3.96 15.02
C PRO A 66 -8.92 -2.75 14.21
N VAL A 67 -8.18 -1.64 14.30
CA VAL A 67 -8.25 -0.61 13.25
C VAL A 67 -7.73 -1.21 11.96
N VAL A 68 -8.58 -1.25 10.93
CA VAL A 68 -8.27 -1.77 9.58
C VAL A 68 -8.05 -0.60 8.64
N VAL A 69 -6.87 -0.58 7.99
CA VAL A 69 -6.51 0.37 6.94
C VAL A 69 -6.39 -0.41 5.64
N ILE A 70 -7.05 0.08 4.59
CA ILE A 70 -7.03 -0.54 3.26
C ILE A 70 -6.52 0.49 2.27
N THR A 71 -5.60 0.07 1.40
CA THR A 71 -5.15 0.88 0.26
C THR A 71 -5.67 0.26 -1.04
N SER A 72 -5.81 1.09 -2.07
CA SER A 72 -6.16 0.69 -3.42
C SER A 72 -5.65 1.76 -4.39
N ASN A 73 -5.20 1.31 -5.55
CA ASN A 73 -4.76 2.18 -6.64
C ASN A 73 -5.94 2.59 -7.56
N GLY A 74 -7.15 2.15 -7.26
CA GLY A 74 -8.33 2.40 -8.10
C GLY A 74 -8.30 1.63 -9.42
N GLU A 75 -7.52 0.54 -9.51
CA GLU A 75 -7.46 -0.32 -10.71
C GLU A 75 -8.78 -1.08 -10.92
N ARG A 76 -9.48 -1.37 -9.82
CA ARG A 76 -10.77 -2.07 -9.81
C ARG A 76 -11.74 -1.38 -8.86
N ASP A 77 -12.97 -1.18 -9.33
CA ASP A 77 -14.04 -0.65 -8.50
C ASP A 77 -14.47 -1.65 -7.42
N PHE A 78 -14.62 -1.16 -6.19
CA PHE A 78 -15.18 -1.96 -5.11
C PHE A 78 -16.71 -1.91 -5.10
N PRO A 79 -17.38 -2.99 -4.66
CA PRO A 79 -18.83 -3.02 -4.51
C PRO A 79 -19.34 -1.88 -3.62
N PRO A 80 -20.46 -1.20 -3.97
CA PRO A 80 -21.01 -0.11 -3.16
C PRO A 80 -21.35 -0.51 -1.72
N ALA A 81 -21.62 -1.80 -1.46
CA ALA A 81 -21.84 -2.32 -0.11
C ALA A 81 -20.57 -2.27 0.77
N PHE A 82 -19.40 -2.54 0.17
CA PHE A 82 -18.10 -2.46 0.82
C PHE A 82 -17.72 -1.00 1.11
N LEU A 83 -17.83 -0.14 0.09
CA LEU A 83 -17.51 1.28 0.21
C LEU A 83 -18.34 2.00 1.29
N ARG A 84 -19.61 1.61 1.48
CA ARG A 84 -20.49 2.16 2.53
C ARG A 84 -20.04 1.86 3.96
N ARG A 85 -19.19 0.86 4.16
CA ARG A 85 -18.62 0.47 5.46
C ARG A 85 -17.21 1.03 5.68
N CYS A 86 -16.68 1.77 4.71
CA CYS A 86 -15.35 2.35 4.76
C CYS A 86 -15.43 3.88 4.93
N VAL A 87 -14.54 4.43 5.75
CA VAL A 87 -14.23 5.87 5.71
C VAL A 87 -13.29 6.09 4.53
N ARG A 88 -13.79 6.72 3.47
CA ARG A 88 -13.03 6.91 2.22
C ARG A 88 -12.13 8.14 2.31
N LEU A 89 -10.84 7.93 2.10
CA LEU A 89 -9.85 8.99 1.92
C LEU A 89 -9.27 8.88 0.51
N GLU A 90 -9.60 9.83 -0.35
CA GLU A 90 -8.98 9.95 -1.67
C GLU A 90 -7.69 10.78 -1.52
N LEU A 91 -6.56 10.22 -1.93
CA LEU A 91 -5.26 10.89 -1.90
C LEU A 91 -5.01 11.53 -3.28
N PRO A 92 -5.23 12.86 -3.43
CA PRO A 92 -4.96 13.50 -4.71
C PRO A 92 -3.45 13.51 -4.98
N PRO A 93 -3.05 13.57 -6.27
CA PRO A 93 -1.66 13.77 -6.63
C PRO A 93 -1.08 14.99 -5.91
N PRO A 94 0.09 14.90 -5.25
CA PRO A 94 0.68 16.05 -4.54
C PRO A 94 0.96 17.22 -5.48
N ASP A 95 0.57 18.42 -5.09
CA ASP A 95 0.96 19.65 -5.78
C ASP A 95 2.45 19.99 -5.53
N GLU A 96 2.94 21.07 -6.15
CA GLU A 96 4.33 21.52 -5.98
C GLU A 96 4.70 21.73 -4.51
N HIS A 97 3.80 22.32 -3.72
CA HIS A 97 4.04 22.60 -2.31
C HIS A 97 4.18 21.31 -1.49
N ARG A 98 3.29 20.34 -1.71
CA ARG A 98 3.37 19.00 -1.09
C ARG A 98 4.60 18.24 -1.54
N LEU A 99 4.98 18.31 -2.82
CA LEU A 99 6.19 17.66 -3.32
C LEU A 99 7.45 18.22 -2.65
N ARG A 100 7.55 19.54 -2.46
CA ARG A 100 8.64 20.16 -1.68
C ARG A 100 8.67 19.65 -0.25
N ALA A 101 7.51 19.58 0.41
CA ALA A 101 7.42 19.05 1.77
C ALA A 101 7.86 17.57 1.84
N ILE A 102 7.49 16.77 0.84
CA ILE A 102 7.91 15.37 0.72
C ILE A 102 9.42 15.27 0.54
N VAL A 103 10.01 16.02 -0.39
CA VAL A 103 11.47 16.08 -0.59
C VAL A 103 12.19 16.45 0.71
N THR A 104 11.74 17.52 1.37
CA THR A 104 12.33 18.01 2.63
C THR A 104 12.30 16.94 3.71
N ALA A 105 11.16 16.26 3.86
CA ALA A 105 10.99 15.21 4.87
C ALA A 105 11.87 13.98 4.63
N HIS A 106 12.22 13.67 3.38
CA HIS A 106 13.01 12.48 3.02
C HIS A 106 14.50 12.77 2.88
N LEU A 107 14.88 13.95 2.38
CA LEU A 107 16.26 14.29 1.99
C LEU A 107 16.85 15.47 2.77
N GLY A 108 16.08 16.13 3.63
CA GLY A 108 16.50 17.28 4.42
C GLY A 108 16.33 18.62 3.69
N GLU A 109 16.57 19.72 4.41
CA GLU A 109 16.40 21.09 3.89
C GLU A 109 17.44 21.45 2.82
N ASP A 110 18.66 20.90 2.89
CA ASP A 110 19.75 21.21 1.96
C ASP A 110 19.39 20.83 0.52
N ALA A 111 18.62 19.75 0.34
CA ALA A 111 18.17 19.25 -0.95
C ALA A 111 17.16 20.17 -1.67
N LEU A 112 16.61 21.19 -1.00
CA LEU A 112 15.65 22.13 -1.61
C LEU A 112 16.33 23.13 -2.55
N HIS A 113 17.60 23.45 -2.34
CA HIS A 113 18.31 24.50 -3.08
C HIS A 113 18.47 24.20 -4.58
N GLU A 114 18.42 22.92 -4.96
CA GLU A 114 18.62 22.45 -6.34
C GLU A 114 17.44 21.64 -6.88
N VAL A 115 16.25 21.87 -6.33
CA VAL A 115 15.06 21.06 -6.64
C VAL A 115 14.04 21.77 -7.51
N ASP A 116 14.18 23.09 -7.70
CA ASP A 116 13.20 23.93 -8.41
C ASP A 116 13.03 23.51 -9.88
N ASP A 117 14.12 23.39 -10.62
CA ASP A 117 14.11 22.95 -12.02
C ASP A 117 13.63 21.49 -12.14
N LEU A 118 14.03 20.61 -11.22
CA LEU A 118 13.58 19.22 -11.16
C LEU A 118 12.08 19.11 -10.89
N LEU A 119 11.54 19.91 -9.97
CA LEU A 119 10.11 19.95 -9.69
C LEU A 119 9.32 20.48 -10.87
N GLN A 120 9.77 21.55 -11.51
CA GLN A 120 9.11 22.09 -12.70
C GLN A 120 9.17 21.10 -13.86
N ALA A 121 10.31 20.43 -14.09
CA ALA A 121 10.42 19.37 -15.08
C ALA A 121 9.48 18.20 -14.77
N PHE A 122 9.45 17.74 -13.51
CA PHE A 122 8.56 16.68 -13.05
C PHE A 122 7.09 17.05 -13.26
N LEU A 123 6.66 18.24 -12.83
CA LEU A 123 5.28 18.70 -12.96
C LEU A 123 4.84 18.87 -14.41
N ARG A 124 5.72 19.34 -15.30
CA ARG A 124 5.45 19.43 -16.74
C ARG A 124 5.26 18.04 -17.39
N ARG A 125 6.05 17.06 -16.96
CA ARG A 125 6.04 15.69 -17.49
C ARG A 125 5.02 14.78 -16.81
N ARG A 126 4.42 15.24 -15.72
CA ARG A 126 3.45 14.45 -14.96
C ARG A 126 2.10 14.41 -15.69
N ALA A 127 2.01 13.58 -16.72
CA ALA A 127 0.74 13.05 -17.20
C ALA A 127 0.18 12.06 -16.15
N PRO A 128 -1.13 11.75 -16.16
CA PRO A 128 -1.68 10.72 -15.28
C PRO A 128 -1.01 9.37 -15.57
N GLY A 129 -0.08 8.95 -14.71
CA GLY A 129 0.56 7.63 -14.74
C GLY A 129 2.00 7.55 -15.24
N GLU A 130 2.62 8.63 -15.74
CA GLU A 130 4.01 8.56 -16.26
C GLU A 130 5.09 8.72 -15.17
N LEU A 131 4.79 9.47 -14.10
CA LEU A 131 5.77 9.81 -13.08
C LEU A 131 5.22 9.68 -11.66
N ALA A 132 5.92 8.87 -10.85
CA ALA A 132 5.63 8.65 -9.45
C ALA A 132 6.56 9.47 -8.54
N THR A 133 6.10 9.81 -7.33
CA THR A 133 6.83 10.70 -6.41
C THR A 133 8.20 10.14 -5.99
N ASP A 134 8.32 8.82 -5.92
CA ASP A 134 9.59 8.12 -5.67
C ASP A 134 10.64 8.41 -6.75
N GLN A 135 10.23 8.58 -8.00
CA GLN A 135 11.14 8.93 -9.10
C GLN A 135 11.69 10.34 -8.96
N LEU A 136 10.87 11.29 -8.49
CA LEU A 136 11.35 12.62 -8.11
C LEU A 136 12.39 12.51 -7.00
N LEU A 137 12.10 11.76 -5.93
CA LEU A 137 13.04 11.59 -4.81
C LEU A 137 14.38 10.99 -5.27
N ASN A 138 14.33 9.99 -6.14
CA ASN A 138 15.52 9.39 -6.73
C ASN A 138 16.33 10.38 -7.57
N ALA A 139 15.66 11.22 -8.39
CA ALA A 139 16.33 12.24 -9.19
C ALA A 139 17.05 13.28 -8.31
N VAL A 140 16.39 13.73 -7.24
CA VAL A 140 16.98 14.66 -6.27
C VAL A 140 18.15 14.03 -5.53
N PHE A 141 18.02 12.76 -5.15
CA PHE A 141 19.12 12.01 -4.52
C PHE A 141 20.33 11.89 -5.44
N LEU A 142 20.14 11.56 -6.73
CA LEU A 142 21.23 11.47 -7.71
C LEU A 142 21.96 12.81 -7.89
N ARG A 143 21.23 13.92 -7.96
CA ARG A 143 21.82 15.26 -8.04
C ARG A 143 22.63 15.59 -6.80
N THR A 144 22.08 15.34 -5.61
CA THR A 144 22.79 15.52 -4.33
C THR A 144 24.06 14.65 -4.25
N GLY A 145 24.05 13.49 -4.92
CA GLY A 145 25.20 12.60 -5.06
C GLY A 145 26.26 13.04 -6.09
N GLY A 146 26.09 14.19 -6.75
CA GLY A 146 27.07 14.77 -7.68
C GLY A 146 26.94 14.31 -9.13
N VAL A 147 25.77 13.81 -9.56
CA VAL A 147 25.52 13.49 -10.97
C VAL A 147 25.29 14.78 -11.77
N ASP A 148 26.17 15.04 -12.72
CA ASP A 148 26.11 16.21 -13.61
C ASP A 148 25.21 15.94 -14.82
N LEU A 149 23.90 15.97 -14.58
CA LEU A 149 22.85 15.91 -15.59
C LEU A 149 21.85 17.04 -15.35
N ASP A 150 21.24 17.53 -16.43
CA ASP A 150 20.13 18.47 -16.33
C ASP A 150 18.86 17.78 -15.77
N ALA A 151 17.86 18.57 -15.41
CA ALA A 151 16.65 18.07 -14.77
C ALA A 151 15.94 17.00 -15.61
N ASP A 152 15.85 17.22 -16.93
CA ASP A 152 15.19 16.29 -17.84
C ASP A 152 16.00 14.99 -18.00
N GLY A 153 17.34 15.07 -18.11
CA GLY A 153 18.22 13.90 -18.16
C GLY A 153 18.23 13.08 -16.87
N LEU A 154 18.12 13.71 -15.71
CA LEU A 154 17.98 13.02 -14.43
C LEU A 154 16.65 12.24 -14.34
N LEU A 155 15.55 12.87 -14.77
CA LEU A 155 14.25 12.19 -14.80
C LEU A 155 14.26 11.03 -15.79
N ASP A 156 14.87 11.17 -16.97
CA ASP A 156 15.03 10.08 -17.94
C ASP A 156 15.85 8.91 -17.40
N ALA A 157 16.93 9.21 -16.67
CA ALA A 157 17.78 8.18 -16.05
C ALA A 157 17.02 7.36 -15.00
N VAL A 158 16.13 7.99 -14.24
CA VAL A 158 15.31 7.30 -13.23
C VAL A 158 14.16 6.52 -13.88
N LEU A 159 13.55 7.07 -14.94
CA LEU A 159 12.50 6.41 -15.72
C LEU A 159 12.98 5.10 -16.37
N HIS A 160 14.22 5.07 -16.87
CA HIS A 160 14.79 3.87 -17.50
C HIS A 160 15.08 2.71 -16.54
N ARG A 161 15.13 2.94 -15.22
CA ARG A 161 15.38 1.86 -14.25
C ARG A 161 14.17 0.96 -13.98
N LEU A 162 12.97 1.33 -14.43
CA LEU A 162 11.74 0.54 -14.22
C LEU A 162 11.22 -0.20 -15.46
N THR A 163 11.81 0.03 -16.64
CA THR A 163 11.58 -0.80 -17.84
C THR A 163 12.57 -1.96 -17.96
N GLY A 164 13.34 -2.23 -16.91
CA GLY A 164 14.21 -3.39 -16.79
C GLY A 164 13.48 -4.63 -16.30
N ALA A 165 12.65 -5.24 -17.15
CA ALA A 165 12.32 -6.66 -17.08
C ALA A 165 12.56 -7.27 -18.46
N VAL A 166 13.51 -8.23 -18.45
CA VAL A 166 13.98 -9.19 -19.46
C VAL A 166 13.07 -9.46 -20.64
#